data_AF-A0A972J3X9-F1
#
_entry.id   AF-A0A972J3X9-F1
#
_cell.length_a   1.000
_cell.length_b   1.000
_cell.length_c   1.000
_cell.angle_alpha   90.00
_cell.angle_beta   90.00
_cell.angle_gamma   90.00
#
_symmetry.space_group_name_H-M   'P 1'
#
loop_
_entity.id
_entity.type
_entity.pdbx_description
1 polymer ?
#
loop_
_entity_poly.entity_id
_entity_poly.type
_entity_poly.pdbx_seq_one_letter_code
_entity_poly.pdbx_strand_id
1 'polypeptide(L)'
;MTIKNFIQKEIFLPRLKQNGVLVVYDPDQRYHELCLELNAEKLRVIDTSESSITSRFAALEALNEFGQPNPSLEGILVYVPAKSPITDEEKQRDPFAIYGACGSVFPEGDGDEFLSLCLKARADYATEIRRIFKDNPNPGFAVIDAVGGGAGWPNLQAMLKVESARDILFVLLTPSEAQKETLKTQASWVTEATALFQSALGLNLKTKMKTWNAVADELWRFLLFSEFVFDLPSDLPVALTTVPCAPQEALHLVEDLCDRLRNDRRTQAFYIERAEGIEKDLNLPAICEKIDDFGVRDTFPFEERACFNQAVDALKRDNIDRLRSVLNRHEQSVWVSRGENQAQWALLHSAASLAQACEDSDRQLSEHTRTLDTLLDFYTNNIREVDRIQREFEQAAGDLLDSGGASIEVISQTRSTYRKLIDKVHGIFVRHIEKSGWPISGRLSNA
;
A
#
# COMPACT_ATOMS: atom_id res chain seq x y z
N MET A 1 -24.83 8.16 12.67
CA MET A 1 -24.45 8.25 14.10
C MET A 1 -23.56 9.46 14.29
N THR A 2 -23.75 10.29 15.31
CA THR A 2 -22.86 11.44 15.55
C THR A 2 -21.49 10.98 16.05
N ILE A 3 -20.43 11.74 15.80
CA ILE A 3 -19.07 11.46 16.25
C ILE A 3 -19.02 11.37 17.78
N LYS A 4 -19.75 12.25 18.49
CA LYS A 4 -19.89 12.18 19.96
C LYS A 4 -20.37 10.79 20.41
N ASN A 5 -21.45 10.30 19.81
CA ASN A 5 -22.02 8.99 20.11
C ASN A 5 -21.09 7.83 19.74
N PHE A 6 -20.37 7.93 18.61
CA PHE A 6 -19.38 6.93 18.22
C PHE A 6 -18.29 6.79 19.28
N ILE A 7 -17.68 7.89 19.70
CA ILE A 7 -16.60 7.88 20.70
C ILE A 7 -17.11 7.31 22.02
N GLN A 8 -18.26 7.77 22.51
CA GLN A 8 -18.83 7.25 23.76
C GLN A 8 -19.15 5.75 23.67
N LYS A 9 -19.87 5.31 22.64
CA LYS A 9 -20.43 3.95 22.56
C LYS A 9 -19.47 2.90 22.03
N GLU A 10 -18.59 3.26 21.11
CA GLU A 10 -17.71 2.33 20.41
C GLU A 10 -16.26 2.40 20.93
N ILE A 11 -15.88 3.46 21.66
CA ILE A 11 -14.51 3.62 22.18
C ILE A 11 -14.50 3.61 23.73
N PHE A 12 -15.17 4.56 24.38
CA PHE A 12 -15.07 4.71 25.84
C PHE A 12 -15.81 3.61 26.60
N LEU A 13 -17.08 3.35 26.29
CA LEU A 13 -17.88 2.34 26.98
C LEU A 13 -17.32 0.91 26.83
N PRO A 14 -16.82 0.47 25.65
CA PRO A 14 -16.20 -0.84 25.53
C PRO A 14 -14.93 -0.97 26.37
N ARG A 15 -14.06 0.05 26.41
CA ARG A 15 -12.87 0.07 27.27
C ARG A 15 -13.21 0.03 28.75
N LEU A 16 -14.24 0.78 29.16
CA LEU A 16 -14.77 0.75 30.52
C LEU A 16 -15.36 -0.62 30.88
N LYS A 17 -16.11 -1.25 29.99
CA LYS A 17 -16.66 -2.61 30.22
C LYS A 17 -15.56 -3.68 30.33
N GLN A 18 -14.49 -3.53 29.56
CA GLN A 18 -13.39 -4.50 29.55
C GLN A 18 -12.46 -4.35 30.75
N ASN A 19 -12.10 -3.11 31.11
CA ASN A 19 -11.04 -2.82 32.09
C ASN A 19 -11.54 -2.19 33.40
N GLY A 20 -12.82 -1.81 33.48
CA GLY A 20 -13.43 -1.15 34.64
C GLY A 20 -13.02 0.32 34.83
N VAL A 21 -11.77 0.68 34.51
CA VAL A 21 -11.22 2.03 34.67
C VAL A 21 -10.70 2.58 33.34
N LEU A 22 -11.01 3.84 33.04
CA LEU A 22 -10.52 4.57 31.86
C LEU A 22 -10.02 5.96 32.27
N VAL A 23 -8.80 6.31 31.87
CA VAL A 23 -8.26 7.67 31.99
C VAL A 23 -8.24 8.34 30.63
N VAL A 24 -8.89 9.49 30.50
CA VAL A 24 -8.97 10.28 29.27
C VAL A 24 -8.09 11.51 29.41
N TYR A 25 -6.92 11.51 28.77
CA TYR A 25 -6.04 12.66 28.64
C TYR A 25 -6.45 13.48 27.42
N ASP A 26 -6.77 14.76 27.63
CA ASP A 26 -7.39 15.63 26.63
C ASP A 26 -6.85 17.06 26.75
N PRO A 27 -5.64 17.34 26.21
CA PRO A 27 -5.03 18.66 26.32
C PRO A 27 -5.84 19.76 25.62
N ASP A 28 -6.65 19.41 24.62
CA ASP A 28 -7.45 20.35 23.83
C ASP A 28 -8.89 20.51 24.37
N GLN A 29 -9.22 19.86 25.48
CA GLN A 29 -10.54 19.85 26.11
C GLN A 29 -11.70 19.44 25.19
N ARG A 30 -11.40 18.66 24.16
CA ARG A 30 -12.35 18.20 23.14
C ARG A 30 -13.37 17.22 23.69
N TYR A 31 -12.94 16.33 24.58
CA TYR A 31 -13.73 15.21 25.08
C TYR A 31 -14.35 15.50 26.46
N HIS A 32 -14.13 16.69 27.02
CA HIS A 32 -14.62 17.09 28.35
C HIS A 32 -16.12 16.85 28.55
N GLU A 33 -16.96 17.50 27.74
CA GLU A 33 -18.42 17.31 27.81
C GLU A 33 -18.82 15.85 27.60
N LEU A 34 -18.18 15.14 26.66
CA LEU A 34 -18.50 13.75 26.33
C LEU A 34 -18.22 12.82 27.50
N CYS A 35 -17.15 13.10 28.26
CA CYS A 35 -16.81 12.35 29.47
C CYS A 35 -17.84 12.60 30.56
N LEU A 36 -18.21 13.87 30.80
CA LEU A 36 -19.20 14.23 31.82
C LEU A 36 -20.58 13.65 31.55
N GLU A 37 -21.00 13.61 30.28
CA GLU A 37 -22.27 13.01 29.84
C GLU A 37 -22.38 11.50 30.16
N LEU A 38 -21.26 10.80 30.35
CA LEU A 38 -21.25 9.38 30.71
C LEU A 38 -21.50 9.13 32.20
N ASN A 39 -21.51 10.17 33.04
CA ASN A 39 -21.74 10.01 34.47
C ASN A 39 -23.16 9.47 34.72
N ALA A 40 -23.24 8.29 35.35
CA ALA A 40 -24.47 7.57 35.60
C ALA A 40 -24.43 6.90 36.98
N GLU A 41 -25.54 6.32 37.42
CA GLU A 41 -25.65 5.65 38.73
C GLU A 41 -24.57 4.57 38.94
N LYS A 42 -24.19 3.88 37.86
CA LYS A 42 -23.18 2.81 37.87
C LYS A 42 -21.83 3.19 37.25
N LEU A 43 -21.68 4.40 36.70
CA LEU A 43 -20.44 4.85 36.05
C LEU A 43 -20.06 6.20 36.63
N ARG A 44 -18.98 6.23 37.42
CA ARG A 44 -18.51 7.46 38.06
C ARG A 44 -17.52 8.18 37.15
N VAL A 45 -17.79 9.45 36.86
CA VAL A 45 -16.85 10.33 36.14
C VAL A 45 -16.21 11.30 37.12
N ILE A 46 -14.88 11.36 37.13
CA ILE A 46 -14.09 12.32 37.90
C ILE A 46 -13.50 13.35 36.94
N ASP A 47 -13.99 14.59 37.04
CA ASP A 47 -13.42 15.74 36.36
C ASP A 47 -12.26 16.32 37.15
N THR A 48 -11.08 16.41 36.54
CA THR A 48 -9.86 16.94 37.19
C THR A 48 -9.55 18.38 36.77
N SER A 49 -10.41 19.03 35.99
CA SER A 49 -10.21 20.39 35.48
C SER A 49 -10.24 21.47 36.57
N GLU A 50 -11.04 21.30 37.62
CA GLU A 50 -11.20 22.32 38.68
C GLU A 50 -10.13 22.24 39.77
N SER A 51 -9.71 21.03 40.18
CA SER A 51 -8.72 20.87 41.26
C SER A 51 -8.05 19.50 41.23
N SER A 52 -6.72 19.49 41.09
CA SER A 52 -5.96 18.24 41.11
C SER A 52 -6.01 17.51 42.46
N ILE A 53 -6.12 18.22 43.59
CA ILE A 53 -6.14 17.62 44.93
C ILE A 53 -7.50 16.99 45.20
N THR A 54 -8.59 17.75 45.04
CA THR A 54 -9.94 17.27 45.31
C THR A 54 -10.32 16.13 44.38
N SER A 55 -10.00 16.24 43.09
CA SER A 55 -10.30 15.19 42.11
C SER A 55 -9.46 13.94 42.34
N ARG A 56 -8.24 14.06 42.88
CA ARG A 56 -7.45 12.89 43.29
C ARG A 56 -8.10 12.15 44.46
N PHE A 57 -8.59 12.86 45.48
CA PHE A 57 -9.32 12.24 46.58
C PHE A 57 -10.59 11.53 46.08
N ALA A 58 -11.38 12.21 45.23
CA ALA A 58 -12.58 11.63 44.64
C ALA A 58 -12.27 10.37 43.81
N ALA A 59 -11.19 10.38 43.03
CA ALA A 59 -10.77 9.22 42.25
C ALA A 59 -10.32 8.04 43.13
N LEU A 60 -9.65 8.31 44.25
CA LEU A 60 -9.25 7.26 45.21
C LEU A 60 -10.47 6.65 45.91
N GLU A 61 -11.43 7.47 46.32
CA GLU A 61 -12.68 6.99 46.92
C GLU A 61 -13.48 6.12 45.95
N ALA A 62 -13.64 6.58 44.70
CA ALA A 62 -14.32 5.81 43.65
C ALA A 62 -13.62 4.47 43.38
N LEU A 63 -12.28 4.47 43.32
CA LEU A 63 -11.51 3.23 43.11
C LEU A 63 -11.65 2.26 44.29
N ASN A 64 -11.68 2.77 45.52
CA ASN A 64 -11.88 1.95 46.71
C ASN A 64 -13.30 1.34 46.75
N GLU A 65 -14.33 2.10 46.37
CA GLU A 65 -15.71 1.60 46.23
C GLU A 65 -15.80 0.50 45.15
N PHE A 66 -15.18 0.74 44.00
CA PHE A 66 -15.15 -0.22 42.89
C PHE A 66 -14.39 -1.51 43.24
N GLY A 67 -13.39 -1.44 44.12
CA GLY A 67 -12.64 -2.60 44.60
C GLY A 67 -13.34 -3.46 45.65
N GLN A 68 -14.52 -3.05 46.16
CA GLN A 68 -15.28 -3.84 47.15
C GLN A 68 -15.99 -5.03 46.50
N PRO A 69 -16.28 -6.11 47.25
CA PRO A 69 -17.14 -7.19 46.77
C PRO A 69 -18.57 -6.69 46.50
N ASN A 70 -19.09 -6.96 45.30
CA ASN A 70 -20.37 -6.43 44.77
C ASN A 70 -20.43 -4.89 44.75
N PRO A 71 -19.54 -4.22 44.00
CA PRO A 71 -19.50 -2.77 43.95
C PRO A 71 -20.79 -2.22 43.33
N SER A 72 -21.24 -1.07 43.82
CA SER A 72 -22.32 -0.28 43.19
C SER A 72 -21.91 0.28 41.83
N LEU A 73 -20.61 0.48 41.63
CA LEU A 73 -20.02 0.97 40.39
C LEU A 73 -19.62 -0.17 39.47
N GLU A 74 -19.98 -0.04 38.19
CA GLU A 74 -19.54 -0.92 37.09
C GLU A 74 -18.35 -0.30 36.32
N GLY A 75 -18.00 0.97 36.56
CA GLY A 75 -16.78 1.56 36.04
C GLY A 75 -16.46 2.97 36.56
N ILE A 76 -15.23 3.40 36.30
CA ILE A 76 -14.68 4.71 36.69
C ILE A 76 -14.00 5.35 35.48
N LEU A 77 -14.38 6.59 35.16
CA LEU A 77 -13.70 7.41 34.15
C LEU A 77 -13.02 8.61 34.83
N VAL A 78 -11.73 8.80 34.60
CA VAL A 78 -10.98 9.98 35.07
C VAL A 78 -10.66 10.86 33.88
N TYR A 79 -11.22 12.07 33.84
CA TYR A 79 -10.95 13.05 32.79
C TYR A 79 -9.79 13.97 33.21
N VAL A 80 -8.77 14.08 32.37
CA VAL A 80 -7.55 14.85 32.63
C VAL A 80 -7.28 15.85 31.50
N PRO A 81 -7.39 17.17 31.72
CA PRO A 81 -7.15 18.18 30.69
C PRO A 81 -5.65 18.46 30.50
N ALA A 82 -4.86 17.41 30.29
CA ALA A 82 -3.42 17.46 30.10
C ALA A 82 -2.98 16.39 29.07
N LYS A 83 -1.72 16.48 28.63
CA LYS A 83 -1.12 15.46 27.76
C LYS A 83 -0.91 14.16 28.53
N SER A 84 -1.12 13.04 27.84
CA SER A 84 -0.85 11.71 28.39
C SER A 84 0.64 11.56 28.74
N PRO A 85 1.00 11.06 29.95
CA PRO A 85 2.39 10.85 30.34
C PRO A 85 2.98 9.61 29.64
N ILE A 86 4.10 9.77 28.93
CA ILE A 86 4.71 8.69 28.14
C ILE A 86 5.88 8.07 28.91
N THR A 87 6.77 8.90 29.45
CA THR A 87 7.97 8.47 30.17
C THR A 87 7.65 8.07 31.62
N ASP A 88 8.51 7.25 32.22
CA ASP A 88 8.32 6.83 33.62
C ASP A 88 8.45 8.02 34.58
N GLU A 89 9.30 9.00 34.28
CA GLU A 89 9.40 10.25 35.03
C GLU A 89 8.12 11.10 34.95
N GLU A 90 7.48 11.17 33.79
CA GLU A 90 6.21 11.87 33.62
C GLU A 90 5.09 11.16 34.39
N LYS A 91 5.03 9.82 34.31
CA LYS A 91 4.05 9.01 35.04
C LYS A 91 4.20 9.16 36.57
N GLN A 92 5.42 9.34 37.08
CA GLN A 92 5.64 9.62 38.50
C GLN A 92 5.10 10.98 38.95
N ARG A 93 5.07 11.96 38.04
CA ARG A 93 4.57 13.32 38.32
C ARG A 93 3.07 13.43 38.14
N ASP A 94 2.48 12.59 37.29
CA ASP A 94 1.04 12.58 37.02
C ASP A 94 0.26 11.89 38.15
N PRO A 95 -0.63 12.62 38.86
CA PRO A 95 -1.43 12.04 39.94
C PRO A 95 -2.41 10.95 39.48
N PHE A 96 -2.72 10.88 38.19
CA PHE A 96 -3.74 10.01 37.61
C PHE A 96 -3.16 8.86 36.78
N ALA A 97 -1.84 8.81 36.57
CA ALA A 97 -1.18 7.71 35.85
C ALA A 97 -1.47 6.34 36.46
N ILE A 98 -1.65 6.25 37.79
CA ILE A 98 -1.98 5.00 38.49
C ILE A 98 -3.30 4.36 37.99
N TYR A 99 -4.29 5.16 37.61
CA TYR A 99 -5.58 4.65 37.13
C TYR A 99 -5.46 4.07 35.72
N GLY A 100 -4.55 4.63 34.91
CA GLY A 100 -4.19 4.07 33.61
C GLY A 100 -3.51 2.70 33.75
N ALA A 101 -2.65 2.53 34.76
CA ALA A 101 -2.00 1.24 35.05
C ALA A 101 -2.98 0.16 35.55
N CYS A 102 -4.05 0.55 36.24
CA CYS A 102 -5.09 -0.37 36.73
C CYS A 102 -6.21 -0.64 35.71
N GLY A 103 -6.24 0.07 34.58
CA GLY A 103 -7.32 0.00 33.61
C GLY A 103 -6.82 0.27 32.19
N SER A 104 -7.38 1.30 31.57
CA SER A 104 -7.02 1.72 30.22
C SER A 104 -6.81 3.23 30.12
N VAL A 105 -6.07 3.63 29.09
CA VAL A 105 -5.76 5.05 28.81
C VAL A 105 -6.35 5.41 27.45
N PHE A 106 -6.78 6.66 27.30
CA PHE A 106 -7.15 7.26 26.04
C PHE A 106 -6.54 8.68 25.97
N PRO A 107 -5.95 9.08 24.82
CA PRO A 107 -5.68 8.27 23.64
C PRO A 107 -4.54 7.25 23.88
N GLU A 108 -4.63 6.09 23.21
CA GLU A 108 -3.63 5.02 23.18
C GLU A 108 -3.19 4.75 21.73
N GLY A 109 -2.11 5.43 21.32
CA GLY A 109 -1.55 5.35 19.97
C GLY A 109 -2.37 6.06 18.88
N ASP A 110 -1.90 5.95 17.64
CA ASP A 110 -2.41 6.71 16.48
C ASP A 110 -3.88 6.39 16.14
N GLY A 111 -4.36 5.22 16.57
CA GLY A 111 -5.74 4.77 16.35
C GLY A 111 -6.80 5.58 17.12
N ASP A 112 -6.40 6.29 18.17
CA ASP A 112 -7.25 7.14 19.01
C ASP A 112 -7.12 8.62 18.68
N GLU A 113 -6.27 8.99 17.71
CA GLU A 113 -6.22 10.36 17.20
C GLU A 113 -7.60 10.78 16.69
N PHE A 114 -7.93 12.06 16.88
CA PHE A 114 -9.26 12.55 16.53
C PHE A 114 -9.59 12.34 15.03
N LEU A 115 -8.61 12.51 14.14
CA LEU A 115 -8.77 12.18 12.71
C LEU A 115 -9.09 10.71 12.51
N SER A 116 -8.31 9.80 13.10
CA SER A 116 -8.52 8.35 13.03
C SER A 116 -9.90 7.93 13.51
N LEU A 117 -10.39 8.54 14.60
CA LEU A 117 -11.73 8.31 15.13
C LEU A 117 -12.81 8.81 14.16
N CYS A 118 -12.63 9.98 13.54
CA CYS A 118 -13.55 10.49 12.52
C CYS A 118 -13.59 9.57 11.29
N LEU A 119 -12.44 9.09 10.83
CA LEU A 119 -12.34 8.16 9.69
C LEU A 119 -13.01 6.81 10.00
N LYS A 120 -12.85 6.28 11.22
CA LYS A 120 -13.53 5.05 11.65
C LYS A 120 -15.05 5.23 11.73
N ALA A 121 -15.50 6.35 12.28
CA ALA A 121 -16.93 6.64 12.45
C ALA A 121 -17.65 6.89 11.11
N ARG A 122 -16.92 7.39 10.10
CA ARG A 122 -17.45 7.86 8.81
C ARG A 122 -16.54 7.43 7.66
N ALA A 123 -16.31 6.13 7.52
CA ALA A 123 -15.39 5.58 6.52
C ALA A 123 -15.71 6.04 5.07
N ASP A 124 -17.00 6.19 4.74
CA ASP A 124 -17.46 6.62 3.41
C ASP A 124 -17.08 8.06 3.06
N TYR A 125 -16.77 8.89 4.06
CA TYR A 125 -16.44 10.31 3.90
C TYR A 125 -14.96 10.61 4.19
N ALA A 126 -14.10 9.59 4.13
CA ALA A 126 -12.70 9.69 4.51
C ALA A 126 -11.96 10.85 3.80
N THR A 127 -12.17 11.03 2.49
CA THR A 127 -11.53 12.12 1.72
C THR A 127 -11.98 13.50 2.22
N GLU A 128 -13.29 13.70 2.40
CA GLU A 128 -13.83 14.98 2.84
C GLU A 128 -13.38 15.32 4.26
N ILE A 129 -13.33 14.32 5.14
CA ILE A 129 -12.78 14.45 6.49
C ILE A 129 -11.30 14.84 6.44
N ARG A 130 -10.47 14.14 5.66
CA ARG A 130 -9.05 14.50 5.51
C ARG A 130 -8.86 15.93 5.01
N ARG A 131 -9.70 16.39 4.06
CA ARG A 131 -9.68 17.78 3.58
C ARG A 131 -10.00 18.77 4.68
N ILE A 132 -11.05 18.51 5.48
CA ILE A 132 -11.41 19.37 6.61
C ILE A 132 -10.26 19.48 7.62
N PHE A 133 -9.58 18.36 7.92
CA PHE A 133 -8.45 18.35 8.85
C PHE A 133 -7.20 19.05 8.31
N LYS A 134 -7.01 19.09 6.98
CA LYS A 134 -5.92 19.86 6.37
C LYS A 134 -6.16 21.37 6.49
N ASP A 135 -7.39 21.83 6.26
CA ASP A 135 -7.74 23.25 6.35
C ASP A 135 -7.86 23.72 7.81
N ASN A 136 -8.35 22.84 8.68
CA ASN A 136 -8.47 23.06 10.12
C ASN A 136 -7.97 21.81 10.86
N PRO A 137 -6.75 21.83 11.43
CA PRO A 137 -6.18 20.69 12.16
C PRO A 137 -7.00 20.22 13.36
N ASN A 138 -7.91 21.05 13.87
CA ASN A 138 -8.70 20.76 15.07
C ASN A 138 -10.20 21.07 14.86
N PRO A 139 -10.90 20.42 13.92
CA PRO A 139 -12.29 20.76 13.58
C PRO A 139 -13.25 20.40 14.72
N GLY A 140 -14.31 21.16 14.92
CA GLY A 140 -15.34 20.83 15.93
C GLY A 140 -16.18 19.61 15.53
N PHE A 141 -16.80 18.92 16.49
CA PHE A 141 -17.67 17.77 16.20
C PHE A 141 -18.80 18.11 15.23
N ALA A 142 -19.43 19.28 15.39
CA ALA A 142 -20.52 19.71 14.51
C ALA A 142 -20.11 19.81 13.04
N VAL A 143 -18.86 20.17 12.76
CA VAL A 143 -18.32 20.22 11.39
C VAL A 143 -18.26 18.82 10.80
N ILE A 144 -17.73 17.85 11.55
CA ILE A 144 -17.64 16.46 11.10
C ILE A 144 -19.01 15.77 11.07
N ASP A 145 -19.91 16.10 11.99
CA ASP A 145 -21.27 15.56 12.01
C ASP A 145 -22.11 16.07 10.82
N ALA A 146 -21.80 17.26 10.31
CA ALA A 146 -22.38 17.78 9.08
C ALA A 146 -21.85 17.09 7.81
N VAL A 147 -20.67 16.45 7.88
CA VAL A 147 -20.12 15.66 6.77
C VAL A 147 -21.03 14.47 6.49
N GLY A 148 -21.55 14.40 5.27
CA GLY A 148 -22.56 13.43 4.88
C GLY A 148 -23.99 13.72 5.37
N GLY A 149 -24.20 14.77 6.17
CA GLY A 149 -25.51 15.16 6.69
C GLY A 149 -26.45 15.83 5.66
N GLY A 150 -25.93 16.25 4.51
CA GLY A 150 -26.67 17.03 3.51
C GLY A 150 -26.71 16.46 2.08
N ALA A 151 -26.06 15.34 1.81
CA ALA A 151 -25.95 14.80 0.44
C ALA A 151 -25.77 13.27 0.45
N GLY A 152 -26.80 12.56 0.90
CA GLY A 152 -26.98 11.20 0.36
C GLY A 152 -27.21 11.34 -1.14
N TRP A 153 -26.73 10.39 -1.94
CA TRP A 153 -27.01 10.32 -3.37
C TRP A 153 -28.17 9.34 -3.59
N PRO A 154 -29.41 9.65 -3.14
CA PRO A 154 -30.48 8.66 -3.06
C PRO A 154 -30.88 8.13 -4.44
N ASN A 155 -30.81 8.97 -5.48
CA ASN A 155 -31.10 8.52 -6.83
C ASN A 155 -30.01 7.56 -7.31
N LEU A 156 -28.73 7.89 -7.12
CA LEU A 156 -27.62 6.99 -7.45
C LEU A 156 -27.68 5.67 -6.68
N GLN A 157 -27.91 5.71 -5.36
CA GLN A 157 -27.99 4.52 -4.52
C GLN A 157 -29.15 3.61 -4.94
N ALA A 158 -30.34 4.17 -5.15
CA ALA A 158 -31.51 3.40 -5.58
C ALA A 158 -31.34 2.80 -6.99
N MET A 159 -30.75 3.56 -7.90
CA MET A 159 -30.59 3.19 -9.30
C MET A 159 -29.49 2.16 -9.52
N LEU A 160 -28.36 2.30 -8.82
CA LEU A 160 -27.21 1.41 -8.92
C LEU A 160 -27.27 0.24 -7.93
N LYS A 161 -28.16 0.30 -6.93
CA LYS A 161 -28.32 -0.68 -5.84
C LYS A 161 -27.04 -0.87 -5.03
N VAL A 162 -26.40 0.24 -4.67
CA VAL A 162 -25.19 0.29 -3.85
C VAL A 162 -25.34 1.36 -2.77
N GLU A 163 -24.61 1.20 -1.67
CA GLU A 163 -24.83 2.00 -0.46
C GLU A 163 -23.72 3.04 -0.22
N SER A 164 -22.47 2.75 -0.58
CA SER A 164 -21.33 3.63 -0.29
C SER A 164 -20.90 4.50 -1.48
N ALA A 165 -20.27 5.64 -1.18
CA ALA A 165 -19.62 6.51 -2.18
C ALA A 165 -18.63 5.72 -3.06
N ARG A 166 -17.80 4.90 -2.40
CA ARG A 166 -16.80 4.03 -3.03
C ARG A 166 -17.45 3.06 -4.02
N ASP A 167 -18.53 2.39 -3.62
CA ASP A 167 -19.20 1.43 -4.49
C ASP A 167 -19.93 2.13 -5.64
N ILE A 168 -20.47 3.33 -5.42
CA ILE A 168 -21.05 4.16 -6.49
C ILE A 168 -19.96 4.52 -7.52
N LEU A 169 -18.80 5.01 -7.08
CA LEU A 169 -17.68 5.34 -7.97
C LEU A 169 -17.24 4.11 -8.78
N PHE A 170 -17.07 2.97 -8.10
CA PHE A 170 -16.69 1.71 -8.72
C PHE A 170 -17.71 1.27 -9.78
N VAL A 171 -19.01 1.30 -9.46
CA VAL A 171 -20.07 0.94 -10.40
C VAL A 171 -20.17 1.93 -11.56
N LEU A 172 -19.92 3.22 -11.36
CA LEU A 172 -19.90 4.20 -12.46
C LEU A 172 -18.74 3.96 -13.43
N LEU A 173 -17.62 3.43 -12.96
CA LEU A 173 -16.46 3.03 -13.79
C LEU A 173 -16.73 1.73 -14.55
N THR A 174 -17.31 0.73 -13.86
CA THR A 174 -17.57 -0.61 -14.43
C THR A 174 -19.00 -1.10 -14.11
N PRO A 175 -20.04 -0.51 -14.73
CA PRO A 175 -21.41 -0.93 -14.49
C PRO A 175 -21.71 -2.26 -15.17
N SER A 176 -22.57 -3.06 -14.54
CA SER A 176 -23.18 -4.23 -15.19
C SER A 176 -24.09 -3.80 -16.35
N GLU A 177 -24.41 -4.71 -17.27
CA GLU A 177 -25.29 -4.42 -18.41
C GLU A 177 -26.67 -3.88 -17.96
N ALA A 178 -27.23 -4.40 -16.87
CA ALA A 178 -28.48 -3.90 -16.31
C ALA A 178 -28.35 -2.45 -15.78
N GLN A 179 -27.23 -2.12 -15.12
CA GLN A 179 -26.95 -0.78 -14.63
C GLN A 179 -26.70 0.19 -15.80
N LYS A 180 -26.01 -0.24 -16.87
CA LYS A 180 -25.82 0.55 -18.09
C LYS A 180 -27.14 0.96 -18.73
N GLU A 181 -28.08 0.01 -18.88
CA GLU A 181 -29.40 0.31 -19.45
C GLU A 181 -30.19 1.29 -18.57
N THR A 182 -30.06 1.17 -17.26
CA THR A 182 -30.67 2.10 -16.31
C THR A 182 -30.06 3.52 -16.49
N LEU A 183 -28.73 3.63 -16.56
CA LEU A 183 -27.98 4.87 -16.75
C LEU A 183 -28.25 5.56 -18.11
N LYS A 184 -28.58 4.79 -19.15
CA LYS A 184 -29.00 5.32 -20.45
C LYS A 184 -30.41 5.91 -20.42
N THR A 185 -31.30 5.32 -19.62
CA THR A 185 -32.72 5.67 -19.62
C THR A 185 -33.02 6.92 -18.80
N GLN A 186 -32.27 7.15 -17.71
CA GLN A 186 -32.46 8.29 -16.81
C GLN A 186 -31.17 9.11 -16.72
N ALA A 187 -31.25 10.43 -16.85
CA ALA A 187 -30.10 11.34 -16.74
C ALA A 187 -30.07 12.13 -15.42
N SER A 188 -31.00 11.86 -14.50
CA SER A 188 -31.12 12.51 -13.19
C SER A 188 -29.92 12.24 -12.27
N TRP A 189 -29.21 11.15 -12.50
CA TRP A 189 -28.04 10.76 -11.72
C TRP A 189 -26.81 11.66 -11.94
N VAL A 190 -26.72 12.36 -13.08
CA VAL A 190 -25.51 13.13 -13.44
C VAL A 190 -25.21 14.23 -12.43
N THR A 191 -26.23 14.92 -11.93
CA THR A 191 -26.05 15.99 -10.92
C THR A 191 -25.52 15.43 -9.61
N GLU A 192 -26.05 14.29 -9.15
CA GLU A 192 -25.56 13.62 -7.95
C GLU A 192 -24.14 13.07 -8.17
N ALA A 193 -23.84 12.54 -9.34
CA ALA A 193 -22.51 12.02 -9.67
C ALA A 193 -21.46 13.14 -9.72
N THR A 194 -21.77 14.28 -10.33
CA THR A 194 -20.88 15.45 -10.31
C THR A 194 -20.60 15.92 -8.88
N ALA A 195 -21.63 15.97 -8.03
CA ALA A 195 -21.45 16.34 -6.62
C ALA A 195 -20.57 15.32 -5.87
N LEU A 196 -20.80 14.02 -6.10
CA LEU A 196 -19.97 12.93 -5.55
C LEU A 196 -18.51 13.04 -6.01
N PHE A 197 -18.27 13.25 -7.30
CA PHE A 197 -16.92 13.36 -7.85
C PHE A 197 -16.16 14.55 -7.26
N GLN A 198 -16.86 15.67 -7.10
CA GLN A 198 -16.26 16.87 -6.52
C GLN A 198 -15.98 16.69 -5.02
N SER A 199 -16.87 16.04 -4.26
CA SER A 199 -16.67 15.83 -2.83
C SER A 199 -15.65 14.74 -2.51
N ALA A 200 -15.69 13.62 -3.25
CA ALA A 200 -14.89 12.43 -2.97
C ALA A 200 -13.53 12.39 -3.67
N LEU A 201 -13.43 12.99 -4.88
CA LEU A 201 -12.22 12.95 -5.71
C LEU A 201 -11.67 14.33 -6.07
N GLY A 202 -12.41 15.41 -5.80
CA GLY A 202 -12.06 16.76 -6.25
C GLY A 202 -12.21 16.98 -7.76
N LEU A 203 -12.92 16.08 -8.46
CA LEU A 203 -13.09 16.11 -9.90
C LEU A 203 -14.26 17.04 -10.29
N ASN A 204 -13.92 18.06 -11.09
CA ASN A 204 -14.89 18.91 -11.79
C ASN A 204 -15.04 18.43 -13.24
N LEU A 205 -16.18 17.81 -13.57
CA LEU A 205 -16.46 17.35 -14.93
C LEU A 205 -16.44 18.54 -15.92
N LYS A 206 -15.63 18.41 -16.96
CA LYS A 206 -15.56 19.34 -18.10
C LYS A 206 -16.56 18.96 -19.18
N THR A 207 -16.92 17.69 -19.29
CA THR A 207 -17.91 17.24 -20.27
C THR A 207 -19.28 17.88 -20.02
N LYS A 208 -19.87 18.44 -21.08
CA LYS A 208 -21.27 18.90 -21.06
C LYS A 208 -22.26 17.80 -21.46
N MET A 209 -21.75 16.66 -21.93
CA MET A 209 -22.56 15.52 -22.32
C MET A 209 -23.03 14.78 -21.07
N LYS A 210 -24.34 14.52 -21.00
CA LYS A 210 -24.98 13.79 -19.89
C LYS A 210 -25.08 12.28 -20.15
N THR A 211 -24.25 11.75 -21.06
CA THR A 211 -24.20 10.32 -21.36
C THR A 211 -23.23 9.64 -20.40
N TRP A 212 -23.55 8.40 -19.99
CA TRP A 212 -22.68 7.64 -19.11
C TRP A 212 -21.26 7.51 -19.68
N ASN A 213 -21.11 7.17 -20.97
CA ASN A 213 -19.79 7.03 -21.61
C ASN A 213 -18.93 8.28 -21.42
N ALA A 214 -19.46 9.48 -21.70
CA ALA A 214 -18.68 10.71 -21.61
C ALA A 214 -18.24 11.02 -20.17
N VAL A 215 -19.10 10.72 -19.20
CA VAL A 215 -18.81 10.91 -17.78
C VAL A 215 -17.81 9.87 -17.28
N ALA A 216 -18.01 8.60 -17.63
CA ALA A 216 -17.09 7.52 -17.31
C ALA A 216 -15.72 7.75 -17.96
N ASP A 217 -15.68 8.28 -19.18
CA ASP A 217 -14.43 8.54 -19.90
C ASP A 217 -13.54 9.53 -19.15
N GLU A 218 -14.14 10.63 -18.69
CA GLU A 218 -13.47 11.64 -17.90
C GLU A 218 -13.07 11.12 -16.52
N LEU A 219 -13.95 10.33 -15.87
CA LEU A 219 -13.66 9.72 -14.57
C LEU A 219 -12.51 8.71 -14.65
N TRP A 220 -12.46 7.86 -15.68
CA TRP A 220 -11.36 6.91 -15.92
C TRP A 220 -10.04 7.64 -16.13
N ARG A 221 -10.04 8.67 -16.99
CA ARG A 221 -8.84 9.47 -17.26
C ARG A 221 -8.34 10.15 -15.98
N PHE A 222 -9.25 10.73 -15.19
CA PHE A 222 -8.92 11.36 -13.93
C PHE A 222 -8.35 10.37 -12.92
N LEU A 223 -9.01 9.22 -12.75
CA LEU A 223 -8.62 8.21 -11.76
C LEU A 223 -7.23 7.63 -12.06
N LEU A 224 -7.00 7.11 -13.27
CA LEU A 224 -5.73 6.48 -13.62
C LEU A 224 -4.58 7.49 -13.65
N PHE A 225 -4.84 8.70 -14.15
CA PHE A 225 -3.82 9.75 -14.10
C PHE A 225 -3.49 10.15 -12.65
N SER A 226 -4.48 10.17 -11.75
CA SER A 226 -4.24 10.47 -10.34
C SER A 226 -3.40 9.38 -9.67
N GLU A 227 -3.68 8.10 -9.93
CA GLU A 227 -2.86 7.00 -9.40
C GLU A 227 -1.41 7.10 -9.87
N PHE A 228 -1.20 7.34 -11.17
CA PHE A 228 0.14 7.57 -11.73
C PHE A 228 0.87 8.73 -11.06
N VAL A 229 0.20 9.87 -10.86
CA VAL A 229 0.81 11.04 -10.21
C VAL A 229 1.15 10.75 -8.74
N PHE A 230 0.31 10.00 -8.03
CA PHE A 230 0.54 9.67 -6.63
C PHE A 230 1.69 8.70 -6.41
N ASP A 231 1.92 7.79 -7.35
CA ASP A 231 2.99 6.80 -7.26
C ASP A 231 4.34 7.33 -7.77
N LEU A 232 4.32 8.40 -8.58
CA LEU A 232 5.52 9.01 -9.15
C LEU A 232 6.45 9.57 -8.04
N PRO A 233 7.70 9.06 -7.92
CA PRO A 233 8.65 9.52 -6.89
C PRO A 233 9.30 10.88 -7.21
N SER A 234 9.22 11.32 -8.47
CA SER A 234 9.78 12.58 -8.95
C SER A 234 8.71 13.62 -9.26
N ASP A 235 9.12 14.87 -9.49
CA ASP A 235 8.19 15.91 -9.94
C ASP A 235 7.57 15.55 -11.31
N LEU A 236 6.28 15.86 -11.43
CA LEU A 236 5.52 15.67 -12.67
C LEU A 236 6.06 16.58 -13.80
N PRO A 237 6.26 16.06 -15.03
CA PRO A 237 6.64 16.88 -16.18
C PRO A 237 5.70 18.06 -16.41
N VAL A 238 6.26 19.22 -16.78
CA VAL A 238 5.51 20.48 -17.01
C VAL A 238 4.38 20.33 -18.03
N ALA A 239 4.55 19.45 -19.02
CA ALA A 239 3.52 19.18 -20.04
C ALA A 239 2.25 18.53 -19.44
N LEU A 240 2.37 17.82 -18.32
CA LEU A 240 1.27 17.11 -17.66
C LEU A 240 0.62 17.90 -16.51
N THR A 241 1.21 19.02 -16.08
CA THR A 241 0.69 19.82 -14.96
C THR A 241 -0.71 20.40 -15.22
N THR A 242 -1.14 20.46 -16.49
CA THR A 242 -2.48 20.92 -16.89
C THR A 242 -3.54 19.81 -16.87
N VAL A 243 -3.12 18.55 -16.73
CA VAL A 243 -4.02 17.40 -16.67
C VAL A 243 -4.64 17.36 -15.26
N PRO A 244 -5.98 17.31 -15.13
CA PRO A 244 -6.61 17.26 -13.83
C PRO A 244 -6.20 16.01 -13.03
N CYS A 245 -5.84 16.22 -11.77
CA CYS A 245 -5.42 15.18 -10.84
C CYS A 245 -6.18 15.35 -9.51
N ALA A 246 -6.44 14.24 -8.83
CA ALA A 246 -7.02 14.22 -7.50
C ALA A 246 -6.06 14.91 -6.50
N PRO A 247 -6.60 15.57 -5.48
CA PRO A 247 -5.78 16.16 -4.44
C PRO A 247 -5.33 15.06 -3.46
N GLN A 248 -4.25 15.30 -2.70
CA GLN A 248 -3.60 14.29 -1.86
C GLN A 248 -4.55 13.60 -0.86
N GLU A 249 -5.62 14.28 -0.43
CA GLU A 249 -6.59 13.74 0.53
C GLU A 249 -7.39 12.56 -0.03
N ALA A 250 -7.49 12.48 -1.36
CA ALA A 250 -8.17 11.42 -2.10
C ALA A 250 -7.27 10.20 -2.39
N LEU A 251 -5.97 10.25 -2.05
CA LEU A 251 -4.97 9.21 -2.34
C LEU A 251 -5.51 7.80 -2.05
N HIS A 252 -5.90 7.55 -0.81
CA HIS A 252 -6.36 6.22 -0.40
C HIS A 252 -7.63 5.76 -1.10
N LEU A 253 -8.52 6.67 -1.51
CA LEU A 253 -9.71 6.30 -2.26
C LEU A 253 -9.35 5.95 -3.71
N VAL A 254 -8.42 6.69 -4.32
CA VAL A 254 -7.91 6.43 -5.67
C VAL A 254 -7.18 5.08 -5.72
N GLU A 255 -6.21 4.86 -4.83
CA GLU A 255 -5.45 3.60 -4.74
C GLU A 255 -6.38 2.41 -4.55
N ASP A 256 -7.35 2.53 -3.64
CA ASP A 256 -8.29 1.46 -3.33
C ASP A 256 -9.24 1.13 -4.49
N LEU A 257 -9.73 2.15 -5.21
CA LEU A 257 -10.54 1.95 -6.42
C LEU A 257 -9.72 1.26 -7.51
N CYS A 258 -8.50 1.73 -7.77
CA CYS A 258 -7.60 1.14 -8.75
C CYS A 258 -7.21 -0.30 -8.38
N ASP A 259 -6.93 -0.58 -7.10
CA ASP A 259 -6.64 -1.93 -6.60
C ASP A 259 -7.82 -2.87 -6.83
N ARG A 260 -9.05 -2.45 -6.52
CA ARG A 260 -10.24 -3.26 -6.84
C ARG A 260 -10.35 -3.52 -8.35
N LEU A 261 -10.17 -2.49 -9.17
CA LEU A 261 -10.36 -2.58 -10.62
C LEU A 261 -9.33 -3.50 -11.29
N ARG A 262 -8.06 -3.42 -10.86
CA ARG A 262 -6.95 -4.22 -11.43
C ARG A 262 -6.91 -5.66 -10.90
N ASN A 263 -7.35 -5.91 -9.67
CA ASN A 263 -7.28 -7.23 -9.03
C ASN A 263 -8.54 -8.09 -9.21
N ASP A 264 -9.70 -7.51 -9.56
CA ASP A 264 -10.90 -8.29 -9.90
C ASP A 264 -10.88 -8.73 -11.37
N ARG A 265 -10.91 -10.05 -11.60
CA ARG A 265 -10.90 -10.67 -12.95
C ARG A 265 -12.03 -10.16 -13.86
N ARG A 266 -13.14 -9.69 -13.29
CA ARG A 266 -14.29 -9.18 -14.06
C ARG A 266 -14.05 -7.78 -14.62
N THR A 267 -13.22 -6.98 -13.95
CA THR A 267 -12.95 -5.58 -14.32
C THR A 267 -11.56 -5.38 -14.89
N GLN A 268 -10.61 -6.28 -14.61
CA GLN A 268 -9.21 -6.17 -14.99
C GLN A 268 -9.01 -5.93 -16.49
N ALA A 269 -9.70 -6.69 -17.35
CA ALA A 269 -9.57 -6.51 -18.81
C ALA A 269 -9.98 -5.10 -19.25
N PHE A 270 -11.02 -4.55 -18.64
CA PHE A 270 -11.50 -3.20 -18.91
C PHE A 270 -10.55 -2.14 -18.34
N TYR A 271 -10.03 -2.32 -17.12
CA TYR A 271 -8.99 -1.47 -16.56
C TYR A 271 -7.79 -1.34 -17.53
N ILE A 272 -7.31 -2.48 -18.05
CA ILE A 272 -6.19 -2.51 -18.98
C ILE A 272 -6.51 -1.75 -20.28
N GLU A 273 -7.68 -2.01 -20.88
CA GLU A 273 -8.12 -1.31 -22.10
C GLU A 273 -8.17 0.22 -21.89
N ARG A 274 -8.70 0.66 -20.73
CA ARG A 274 -8.78 2.07 -20.37
C ARG A 274 -7.39 2.68 -20.19
N ALA A 275 -6.47 1.99 -19.49
CA ALA A 275 -5.09 2.43 -19.31
C ALA A 275 -4.35 2.56 -20.64
N GLU A 276 -4.46 1.57 -21.54
CA GLU A 276 -3.87 1.60 -22.89
C GLU A 276 -4.39 2.80 -23.72
N GLY A 277 -5.69 3.09 -23.64
CA GLY A 277 -6.31 4.22 -24.32
C GLY A 277 -5.83 5.57 -23.77
N ILE A 278 -5.86 5.72 -22.45
CA ILE A 278 -5.47 6.97 -21.77
C ILE A 278 -3.98 7.26 -21.95
N GLU A 279 -3.11 6.24 -21.92
CA GLU A 279 -1.68 6.40 -22.22
C GLU A 279 -1.48 7.06 -23.59
N LYS A 280 -2.16 6.53 -24.62
CA LYS A 280 -2.06 7.03 -26.00
C LYS A 280 -2.62 8.45 -26.11
N ASP A 281 -3.77 8.71 -25.50
CA ASP A 281 -4.43 10.02 -25.52
C ASP A 281 -3.60 11.12 -24.83
N LEU A 282 -2.82 10.76 -23.82
CA LEU A 282 -1.93 11.66 -23.10
C LEU A 282 -0.51 11.70 -23.68
N ASN A 283 -0.17 10.79 -24.59
CA ASN A 283 1.18 10.60 -25.11
C ASN A 283 2.22 10.46 -23.98
N LEU A 284 1.87 9.73 -22.91
CA LEU A 284 2.72 9.57 -21.72
C LEU A 284 4.13 9.04 -22.04
N PRO A 285 4.32 8.04 -22.94
CA PRO A 285 5.66 7.51 -23.20
C PRO A 285 6.64 8.57 -23.69
N ALA A 286 6.19 9.49 -24.56
CA ALA A 286 7.04 10.53 -25.11
C ALA A 286 7.29 11.67 -24.11
N ILE A 287 6.30 12.00 -23.28
CA ILE A 287 6.44 13.08 -22.29
C ILE A 287 7.32 12.64 -21.12
N CYS A 288 7.23 11.37 -20.73
CA CYS A 288 7.94 10.80 -19.60
C CYS A 288 9.25 10.08 -19.98
N GLU A 289 9.74 10.23 -21.21
CA GLU A 289 10.94 9.53 -21.73
C GLU A 289 12.20 9.69 -20.85
N LYS A 290 12.31 10.82 -20.13
CA LYS A 290 13.46 11.14 -19.27
C LYS A 290 13.30 10.69 -17.81
N ILE A 291 12.17 10.07 -17.47
CA ILE A 291 11.92 9.57 -16.13
C ILE A 291 12.26 8.08 -16.12
N ASP A 292 13.18 7.71 -15.24
CA ASP A 292 13.58 6.31 -15.12
C ASP A 292 12.75 5.54 -14.11
N ASP A 293 12.22 6.21 -13.08
CA ASP A 293 11.48 5.60 -11.97
C ASP A 293 10.07 6.18 -11.81
N PHE A 294 9.08 5.29 -11.85
CA PHE A 294 7.65 5.62 -11.85
C PHE A 294 6.94 5.20 -10.56
N GLY A 295 7.65 4.60 -9.60
CA GLY A 295 7.06 4.13 -8.35
C GLY A 295 6.85 2.62 -8.34
N VAL A 296 5.86 2.15 -7.58
CA VAL A 296 5.63 0.72 -7.33
C VAL A 296 4.43 0.17 -8.13
N ARG A 297 3.52 1.03 -8.57
CA ARG A 297 2.22 0.73 -9.15
C ARG A 297 2.23 1.02 -10.66
N ASP A 298 2.47 -0.01 -11.46
CA ASP A 298 2.40 0.11 -12.92
C ASP A 298 0.96 0.37 -13.41
N THR A 299 0.60 1.65 -13.54
CA THR A 299 -0.76 2.08 -13.89
C THR A 299 -0.98 2.02 -15.40
N PHE A 300 0.04 2.41 -16.17
CA PHE A 300 0.09 2.49 -17.61
C PHE A 300 1.15 1.53 -18.19
N PRO A 301 0.95 1.03 -19.42
CA PRO A 301 1.84 0.03 -20.01
C PRO A 301 3.29 0.51 -20.22
N PHE A 302 3.52 1.80 -20.44
CA PHE A 302 4.88 2.33 -20.60
C PHE A 302 5.73 2.24 -19.33
N GLU A 303 5.10 2.22 -18.15
CA GLU A 303 5.78 2.04 -16.87
C GLU A 303 6.40 0.63 -16.79
N GLU A 304 5.73 -0.38 -17.35
CA GLU A 304 6.29 -1.74 -17.49
C GLU A 304 7.54 -1.74 -18.38
N ARG A 305 7.55 -0.97 -19.48
CA ARG A 305 8.72 -0.87 -20.37
C ARG A 305 9.89 -0.20 -19.66
N ALA A 306 9.62 0.83 -18.86
CA ALA A 306 10.64 1.47 -18.03
C ALA A 306 11.17 0.49 -16.96
N CYS A 307 10.27 -0.26 -16.31
CA CYS A 307 10.61 -1.31 -15.36
C CYS A 307 11.53 -2.38 -15.99
N PHE A 308 11.23 -2.81 -17.22
CA PHE A 308 12.08 -3.73 -17.97
C PHE A 308 13.48 -3.15 -18.20
N ASN A 309 13.59 -1.91 -18.67
CA ASN A 309 14.88 -1.25 -18.89
C ASN A 309 15.69 -1.10 -17.59
N GLN A 310 15.04 -0.77 -16.47
CA GLN A 310 15.71 -0.73 -15.16
C GLN A 310 16.31 -2.09 -14.77
N ALA A 311 15.62 -3.18 -15.11
CA ALA A 311 16.08 -4.52 -14.81
C ALA A 311 17.27 -4.93 -15.71
N VAL A 312 17.21 -4.59 -17.01
CA VAL A 312 18.35 -4.75 -17.93
C VAL A 312 19.57 -3.98 -17.43
N ASP A 313 19.39 -2.73 -16.98
CA ASP A 313 20.45 -1.91 -16.42
C ASP A 313 21.01 -2.45 -15.10
N ALA A 314 20.15 -2.99 -14.23
CA ALA A 314 20.58 -3.65 -13.00
C ALA A 314 21.46 -4.88 -13.29
N LEU A 315 21.06 -5.70 -14.27
CA LEU A 315 21.84 -6.85 -14.74
C LEU A 315 23.18 -6.41 -15.35
N LYS A 316 23.20 -5.37 -16.18
CA LYS A 316 24.44 -4.80 -16.77
C LYS A 316 25.45 -4.34 -15.73
N ARG A 317 24.97 -3.83 -14.60
CA ARG A 317 25.80 -3.33 -13.49
C ARG A 317 26.12 -4.41 -12.46
N ASP A 318 25.81 -5.68 -12.75
CA ASP A 318 25.95 -6.82 -11.84
C ASP A 318 25.28 -6.56 -10.45
N ASN A 319 24.19 -5.77 -10.42
CA ASN A 319 23.45 -5.42 -9.20
C ASN A 319 22.25 -6.37 -9.03
N ILE A 320 22.52 -7.53 -8.45
CA ILE A 320 21.54 -8.62 -8.31
C ILE A 320 20.40 -8.26 -7.36
N ASP A 321 20.67 -7.51 -6.29
CA ASP A 321 19.62 -7.10 -5.34
C ASP A 321 18.59 -6.15 -5.99
N ARG A 322 19.07 -5.17 -6.79
CA ARG A 322 18.19 -4.31 -7.57
C ARG A 322 17.41 -5.11 -8.61
N LEU A 323 18.08 -6.03 -9.32
CA LEU A 323 17.43 -6.89 -10.32
C LEU A 323 16.30 -7.71 -9.68
N ARG A 324 16.54 -8.32 -8.52
CA ARG A 324 15.51 -9.07 -7.76
C ARG A 324 14.34 -8.19 -7.36
N SER A 325 14.61 -6.98 -6.87
CA SER A 325 13.56 -6.03 -6.49
C SER A 325 12.66 -5.68 -7.68
N VAL A 326 13.24 -5.45 -8.85
CA VAL A 326 12.49 -5.09 -10.07
C VAL A 326 11.68 -6.27 -10.59
N LEU A 327 12.23 -7.49 -10.59
CA LEU A 327 11.50 -8.69 -11.00
C LEU A 327 10.32 -8.99 -10.08
N ASN A 328 10.50 -8.89 -8.76
CA ASN A 328 9.42 -9.09 -7.79
C ASN A 328 8.29 -8.05 -7.98
N ARG A 329 8.64 -6.80 -8.33
CA ARG A 329 7.64 -5.77 -8.68
C ARG A 329 6.87 -6.16 -9.93
N HIS A 330 7.56 -6.61 -10.98
CA HIS A 330 6.92 -7.06 -12.22
C HIS A 330 5.92 -8.20 -11.97
N GLU A 331 6.25 -9.20 -11.15
CA GLU A 331 5.33 -10.32 -10.85
C GLU A 331 3.98 -9.88 -10.24
N GLN A 332 3.93 -8.73 -9.58
CA GLN A 332 2.73 -8.16 -8.97
C GLN A 332 1.97 -7.21 -9.92
N SER A 333 2.54 -6.93 -11.10
CA SER A 333 2.00 -6.00 -12.07
C SER A 333 0.78 -6.56 -12.79
N VAL A 334 -0.19 -5.69 -13.11
CA VAL A 334 -1.35 -6.07 -13.93
C VAL A 334 -0.94 -6.41 -15.38
N TRP A 335 0.25 -5.97 -15.80
CA TRP A 335 0.75 -6.08 -17.17
C TRP A 335 1.41 -7.43 -17.50
N VAL A 336 1.74 -8.26 -16.50
CA VAL A 336 2.40 -9.59 -16.68
C VAL A 336 1.72 -10.47 -17.73
N SER A 337 0.39 -10.44 -17.79
CA SER A 337 -0.41 -11.26 -18.71
C SER A 337 -0.48 -10.74 -20.16
N ARG A 338 0.08 -9.56 -20.46
CA ARG A 338 0.07 -8.98 -21.80
C ARG A 338 1.28 -9.49 -22.60
N GLY A 339 0.99 -10.22 -23.68
CA GLY A 339 1.97 -11.04 -24.39
C GLY A 339 3.10 -10.29 -25.12
N GLU A 340 3.05 -8.96 -25.27
CA GLU A 340 4.06 -8.21 -26.04
C GLU A 340 5.48 -8.33 -25.44
N ASN A 341 5.58 -8.50 -24.12
CA ASN A 341 6.89 -8.55 -23.41
C ASN A 341 7.15 -9.86 -22.65
N GLN A 342 6.25 -10.85 -22.68
CA GLN A 342 6.39 -12.05 -21.84
C GLN A 342 7.67 -12.85 -22.11
N ALA A 343 8.03 -13.02 -23.39
CA ALA A 343 9.27 -13.71 -23.76
C ALA A 343 10.52 -12.94 -23.30
N GLN A 344 10.48 -11.60 -23.35
CA GLN A 344 11.57 -10.75 -22.90
C GLN A 344 11.74 -10.80 -21.37
N TRP A 345 10.63 -10.74 -20.63
CA TRP A 345 10.64 -10.93 -19.18
C TRP A 345 11.09 -12.34 -18.79
N ALA A 346 10.63 -13.38 -19.49
CA ALA A 346 11.07 -14.75 -19.25
C ALA A 346 12.60 -14.91 -19.44
N LEU A 347 13.17 -14.31 -20.49
CA LEU A 347 14.61 -14.24 -20.69
C LEU A 347 15.30 -13.55 -19.51
N LEU A 348 14.77 -12.42 -19.06
CA LEU A 348 15.34 -11.64 -17.96
C LEU A 348 15.28 -12.40 -16.62
N HIS A 349 14.17 -13.09 -16.32
CA HIS A 349 14.05 -13.97 -15.14
C HIS A 349 15.08 -15.10 -15.18
N SER A 350 15.28 -15.71 -16.36
CA SER A 350 16.29 -16.75 -16.54
C SER A 350 17.71 -16.21 -16.40
N ALA A 351 17.99 -15.03 -16.96
CA ALA A 351 19.25 -14.31 -16.82
C ALA A 351 19.56 -13.98 -15.36
N ALA A 352 18.59 -13.49 -14.61
CA ALA A 352 18.72 -13.20 -13.18
C ALA A 352 18.99 -14.46 -12.36
N SER A 353 18.28 -15.56 -12.66
CA SER A 353 18.49 -16.85 -12.01
C SER A 353 19.91 -17.37 -12.23
N LEU A 354 20.43 -17.25 -13.46
CA LEU A 354 21.80 -17.63 -13.79
C LEU A 354 22.83 -16.73 -13.10
N ALA A 355 22.62 -15.40 -13.13
CA ALA A 355 23.51 -14.45 -12.48
C ALA A 355 23.60 -14.68 -10.97
N GLN A 356 22.47 -14.92 -10.30
CA GLN A 356 22.42 -15.25 -8.88
C GLN A 356 23.15 -16.58 -8.59
N ALA A 357 22.86 -17.64 -9.36
CA ALA A 357 23.51 -18.93 -9.17
C ALA A 357 25.04 -18.82 -9.37
N CYS A 358 25.48 -17.96 -10.29
CA CYS A 358 26.90 -17.70 -10.51
C CYS A 358 27.54 -16.98 -9.33
N GLU A 359 26.89 -15.95 -8.79
CA GLU A 359 27.37 -15.18 -7.64
C GLU A 359 27.45 -16.06 -6.37
N ASP A 360 26.41 -16.82 -6.08
CA ASP A 360 26.36 -17.72 -4.93
C ASP A 360 27.48 -18.78 -5.02
N SER A 361 27.69 -19.34 -6.21
CA SER A 361 28.76 -20.32 -6.46
C SER A 361 30.16 -19.69 -6.39
N ASP A 362 30.36 -18.46 -6.88
CA ASP A 362 31.65 -17.77 -6.81
C ASP A 362 32.05 -17.45 -5.36
N ARG A 363 31.08 -17.07 -4.51
CA ARG A 363 31.31 -16.85 -3.07
C ARG A 363 31.81 -18.12 -2.37
N GLN A 364 31.16 -19.25 -2.67
CA GLN A 364 31.51 -20.55 -2.09
C GLN A 364 32.80 -21.13 -2.68
N LEU A 365 33.14 -20.81 -3.93
CA LEU A 365 34.26 -21.39 -4.67
C LEU A 365 35.57 -21.34 -3.88
N SER A 366 35.84 -20.22 -3.20
CA SER A 366 37.08 -20.00 -2.44
C SER A 366 37.38 -21.10 -1.40
N GLU A 367 36.34 -21.64 -0.75
CA GLU A 367 36.43 -22.67 0.28
C GLU A 367 36.73 -24.07 -0.30
N HIS A 368 36.40 -24.28 -1.57
CA HIS A 368 36.52 -25.58 -2.26
C HIS A 368 37.75 -25.68 -3.18
N THR A 369 38.65 -24.70 -3.15
CA THR A 369 39.83 -24.63 -4.04
C THR A 369 41.05 -25.42 -3.55
N ARG A 370 41.01 -26.05 -2.37
CA ARG A 370 42.23 -26.61 -1.73
C ARG A 370 42.80 -27.83 -2.44
N THR A 371 41.96 -28.76 -2.88
CA THR A 371 42.38 -29.97 -3.60
C THR A 371 41.52 -30.20 -4.82
N LEU A 372 42.00 -31.03 -5.74
CA LEU A 372 41.23 -31.43 -6.91
C LEU A 372 39.94 -32.18 -6.52
N ASP A 373 40.00 -32.98 -5.45
CA ASP A 373 38.88 -33.76 -4.94
C ASP A 373 37.75 -32.86 -4.41
N THR A 374 38.08 -31.86 -3.58
CA THR A 374 37.09 -30.91 -3.06
C THR A 374 36.49 -30.04 -4.16
N LEU A 375 37.29 -29.70 -5.19
CA LEU A 375 36.80 -28.93 -6.34
C LEU A 375 35.82 -29.75 -7.17
N LEU A 376 36.09 -31.05 -7.38
CA LEU A 376 35.16 -31.92 -8.10
C LEU A 376 33.85 -32.13 -7.35
N ASP A 377 33.89 -32.34 -6.03
CA ASP A 377 32.65 -32.43 -5.24
C ASP A 377 31.87 -31.13 -5.26
N PHE A 378 32.54 -29.99 -5.21
CA PHE A 378 31.87 -28.71 -5.37
C PHE A 378 31.25 -28.56 -6.76
N TYR A 379 31.94 -29.03 -7.81
CA TYR A 379 31.41 -29.00 -9.17
C TYR A 379 30.14 -29.86 -9.29
N THR A 380 30.20 -31.12 -8.87
CA THR A 380 29.08 -32.07 -9.04
C THR A 380 27.85 -31.68 -8.22
N ASN A 381 28.06 -31.10 -7.03
CA ASN A 381 26.96 -30.72 -6.15
C ASN A 381 26.39 -29.32 -6.42
N ASN A 382 27.20 -28.36 -6.87
CA ASN A 382 26.80 -26.95 -7.02
C ASN A 382 26.93 -26.43 -8.46
N ILE A 383 28.13 -26.48 -9.06
CA ILE A 383 28.35 -25.90 -10.41
C ILE A 383 27.53 -26.63 -11.48
N ARG A 384 27.24 -27.92 -11.32
CA ARG A 384 26.33 -28.67 -12.18
C ARG A 384 24.94 -28.02 -12.27
N GLU A 385 24.45 -27.43 -11.17
CA GLU A 385 23.17 -26.71 -11.17
C GLU A 385 23.30 -25.37 -11.91
N VAL A 386 24.43 -24.68 -11.81
CA VAL A 386 24.72 -23.50 -12.63
C VAL A 386 24.70 -23.86 -14.12
N ASP A 387 25.32 -24.97 -14.51
CA ASP A 387 25.30 -25.46 -15.89
C ASP A 387 23.88 -25.81 -16.36
N ARG A 388 23.03 -26.37 -15.47
CA ARG A 388 21.61 -26.64 -15.78
C ARG A 388 20.86 -25.33 -16.04
N ILE A 389 20.99 -24.35 -15.15
CA ILE A 389 20.35 -23.04 -15.28
C ILE A 389 20.86 -22.31 -16.53
N GLN A 390 22.14 -22.48 -16.87
CA GLN A 390 22.68 -21.91 -18.11
C GLN A 390 22.02 -22.49 -19.37
N ARG A 391 21.72 -23.79 -19.40
CA ARG A 391 21.00 -24.40 -20.53
C ARG A 391 19.55 -23.91 -20.61
N GLU A 392 18.89 -23.73 -19.47
CA GLU A 392 17.54 -23.14 -19.40
C GLU A 392 17.54 -21.71 -19.93
N PHE A 393 18.56 -20.93 -19.59
CA PHE A 393 18.78 -19.59 -20.12
C PHE A 393 19.02 -19.58 -21.63
N GLU A 394 19.87 -20.47 -22.15
CA GLU A 394 20.09 -20.56 -23.61
C GLU A 394 18.84 -21.00 -24.36
N GLN A 395 18.00 -21.86 -23.77
CA GLN A 395 16.70 -22.20 -24.33
C GLN A 395 15.79 -20.97 -24.40
N ALA A 396 15.67 -20.21 -23.30
CA ALA A 396 14.88 -18.97 -23.28
C ALA A 396 15.40 -17.93 -24.28
N ALA A 397 16.72 -17.84 -24.46
CA ALA A 397 17.34 -16.98 -25.47
C ALA A 397 17.06 -17.46 -26.90
N GLY A 398 16.96 -18.77 -27.12
CA GLY A 398 16.63 -19.37 -28.42
C GLY A 398 15.15 -19.23 -28.81
N ASP A 399 14.25 -19.20 -27.83
CA ASP A 399 12.81 -19.07 -28.04
C ASP A 399 12.36 -17.63 -28.43
N LEU A 400 13.26 -16.64 -28.32
CA LEU A 400 13.02 -15.26 -28.72
C LEU A 400 13.05 -15.08 -30.25
N LEU A 401 11.86 -14.95 -30.84
CA LEU A 401 11.66 -14.77 -32.28
C LEU A 401 12.15 -13.40 -32.81
N ASP A 402 12.11 -12.35 -31.99
CA ASP A 402 12.56 -11.00 -32.35
C ASP A 402 13.41 -10.41 -31.22
N SER A 403 14.73 -10.34 -31.45
CA SER A 403 15.70 -9.85 -30.47
C SER A 403 15.87 -8.35 -30.63
N GLY A 404 15.05 -7.56 -29.95
CA GLY A 404 15.32 -6.12 -29.78
C GLY A 404 16.70 -5.87 -29.15
N GLY A 405 17.21 -4.64 -29.25
CA GLY A 405 18.56 -4.29 -28.78
C GLY A 405 18.82 -4.65 -27.31
N ALA A 406 17.85 -4.40 -26.42
CA ALA A 406 17.96 -4.72 -25.00
C ALA A 406 18.11 -6.23 -24.74
N SER A 407 17.37 -7.09 -25.46
CA SER A 407 17.47 -8.55 -25.32
C SER A 407 18.85 -9.08 -25.69
N ILE A 408 19.47 -8.52 -26.75
CA ILE A 408 20.83 -8.89 -27.18
C ILE A 408 21.85 -8.55 -26.08
N GLU A 409 21.71 -7.40 -25.45
CA GLU A 409 22.58 -6.97 -24.36
C GLU A 409 22.43 -7.85 -23.12
N VAL A 410 21.20 -8.19 -22.73
CA VAL A 410 20.92 -9.17 -21.65
C VAL A 410 21.61 -10.49 -21.96
N ILE A 411 21.49 -10.99 -23.20
CA ILE A 411 22.09 -12.26 -23.59
C ILE A 411 23.61 -12.21 -23.48
N SER A 412 24.22 -11.15 -24.03
CA SER A 412 25.68 -10.97 -23.99
C SER A 412 26.22 -10.88 -22.57
N GLN A 413 25.58 -10.06 -21.71
CA GLN A 413 26.00 -9.89 -20.33
C GLN A 413 25.87 -11.18 -19.54
N THR A 414 24.73 -11.88 -19.67
CA THR A 414 24.48 -13.13 -18.93
C THR A 414 25.49 -14.22 -19.31
N ARG A 415 25.79 -14.37 -20.61
CA ARG A 415 26.84 -15.28 -21.09
C ARG A 415 28.22 -14.91 -20.56
N SER A 416 28.51 -13.61 -20.45
CA SER A 416 29.75 -13.11 -19.85
C SER A 416 29.85 -13.48 -18.36
N THR A 417 28.76 -13.30 -17.60
CA THR A 417 28.70 -13.65 -16.17
C THR A 417 28.97 -15.13 -15.93
N TYR A 418 28.31 -16.01 -16.69
CA TYR A 418 28.58 -17.45 -16.62
C TYR A 418 30.02 -17.79 -17.00
N ARG A 419 30.53 -17.21 -18.09
CA ARG A 419 31.91 -17.42 -18.54
C ARG A 419 32.93 -17.02 -17.48
N LYS A 420 32.74 -15.88 -16.80
CA LYS A 420 33.62 -15.42 -15.71
C LYS A 420 33.76 -16.48 -14.60
N LEU A 421 32.65 -17.11 -14.19
CA LEU A 421 32.68 -18.17 -13.17
C LEU A 421 33.41 -19.41 -13.70
N ILE A 422 33.01 -19.91 -14.88
CA ILE A 422 33.58 -21.13 -15.44
C ILE A 422 35.08 -20.98 -15.73
N ASP A 423 35.54 -19.82 -16.20
CA ASP A 423 36.95 -19.54 -16.42
C ASP A 423 37.76 -19.62 -15.10
N LYS A 424 37.20 -19.13 -13.98
CA LYS A 424 37.83 -19.27 -12.66
C LYS A 424 37.92 -20.73 -12.24
N VAL A 425 36.81 -21.46 -12.32
CA VAL A 425 36.75 -22.89 -11.96
C VAL A 425 37.74 -23.70 -12.82
N HIS A 426 37.73 -23.47 -14.14
CA HIS A 426 38.62 -24.12 -15.08
C HIS A 426 40.10 -23.81 -14.79
N GLY A 427 40.45 -22.55 -14.51
CA GLY A 427 41.81 -22.17 -14.15
C GLY A 427 42.32 -22.85 -12.87
N ILE A 428 41.46 -23.03 -11.87
CA ILE A 428 41.80 -23.75 -10.62
C ILE A 428 41.96 -25.25 -10.92
N PHE A 429 41.06 -25.82 -11.73
CA PHE A 429 41.11 -27.22 -12.13
C PHE A 429 42.41 -27.58 -12.88
N VAL A 430 42.79 -26.79 -13.88
CA VAL A 430 44.03 -27.01 -14.66
C VAL A 430 45.26 -27.00 -13.75
N ARG A 431 45.37 -26.01 -12.84
CA ARG A 431 46.49 -25.92 -11.87
C ARG A 431 46.59 -27.14 -10.96
N HIS A 432 45.45 -27.73 -10.57
CA HIS A 432 45.43 -28.92 -9.73
C HIS A 432 45.78 -30.18 -10.51
N ILE A 433 45.33 -30.30 -11.77
CA ILE A 433 45.71 -31.42 -12.65
C ILE A 433 47.21 -31.41 -12.92
N GLU A 434 47.81 -30.26 -13.20
CA GLU A 434 49.27 -30.17 -13.44
C GLU A 434 50.10 -30.67 -12.26
N LYS A 435 49.58 -30.50 -11.03
CA LYS A 435 50.26 -30.94 -9.80
C LYS A 435 49.96 -32.40 -9.44
N SER A 436 48.71 -32.83 -9.60
CA SER A 436 48.19 -34.08 -9.04
C SER A 436 48.11 -35.21 -10.08
N GLY A 437 48.16 -34.86 -11.37
CA GLY A 437 47.88 -35.75 -12.48
C GLY A 437 46.39 -36.02 -12.69
N TRP A 438 46.07 -36.72 -13.77
CA TRP A 438 44.74 -37.22 -14.10
C TRP A 438 44.87 -38.66 -14.63
N PRO A 439 43.97 -39.61 -14.28
CA PRO A 439 42.78 -39.47 -13.43
C PRO A 439 43.09 -39.45 -11.93
N ILE A 440 42.14 -38.97 -11.12
CA ILE A 440 42.27 -38.93 -9.66
C ILE A 440 42.21 -40.34 -9.09
N SER A 441 43.20 -40.68 -8.26
CA SER A 441 43.21 -41.96 -7.54
C SER A 441 42.04 -42.04 -6.57
N GLY A 442 41.19 -43.06 -6.72
CA GLY A 442 40.04 -43.31 -5.83
C GLY A 442 38.69 -42.78 -6.32
N ARG A 443 38.62 -42.09 -7.48
CA ARG A 443 37.35 -41.76 -8.14
C ARG A 443 37.11 -42.63 -9.36
N LEU A 444 35.85 -43.00 -9.59
CA LEU A 444 35.44 -43.71 -10.79
C LEU A 444 35.55 -42.77 -11.99
N SER A 445 36.22 -43.22 -13.06
CA SER A 445 36.45 -42.41 -14.25
C SER A 445 35.18 -42.17 -15.08
N ASN A 446 34.13 -42.96 -14.86
CA ASN A 446 32.86 -42.96 -15.60
C ASN A 446 31.69 -43.40 -14.68
N ALA A 447 31.30 -42.58 -13.70
CA ALA A 447 30.07 -42.80 -12.94
C ALA A 447 29.01 -41.78 -13.35
#